data_AF-A0A845E8H0-F1
#
_entry.id   AF-A0A845E8H0-F1
#
_cell.length_a   1.000
_cell.length_b   1.000
_cell.length_c   1.000
_cell.angle_alpha   90.00
_cell.angle_beta   90.00
_cell.angle_gamma   90.00
#
_symmetry.space_group_name_H-M   'P 1'
#
loop_
_entity.id
_entity.type
_entity.pdbx_description
1 polymer ?
#
loop_
_entity_poly.entity_id
_entity_poly.type
_entity_poly.pdbx_seq_one_letter_code
_entity_poly.pdbx_strand_id
1 'polypeptide(L)'
;MDVSKIQLMIQMQAMSMLGNRNSNTFSGGMQDMTFQSLLNAAMEQSFRASGPSVPPPLSTQPVSSHMAQQVPVPVEKSQEGNNIANVTSGNADVDQLIKKASERYGVDEKLVRSVVKAESNFDARVVSHAGAQGLMQLMPATAEGLGVTDPFDPEQNLMGGTKYLRQMLDRYDDNTELALAAYNAGPGNVDKYDGVPPFRETQNYITKILGRA
;
A
#
# COMPACT_ATOMS: atom_id res chain seq x y z
N MET A 1 -8.17 -19.92 -7.42
CA MET A 1 -8.96 -19.26 -8.47
C MET A 1 -8.47 -17.83 -8.58
N ASP A 2 -7.96 -17.45 -9.75
CA ASP A 2 -7.20 -16.21 -9.96
C ASP A 2 -8.14 -15.02 -10.12
N VAL A 3 -8.26 -14.22 -9.06
CA VAL A 3 -9.15 -13.04 -8.99
C VAL A 3 -8.81 -12.01 -10.07
N SER A 4 -7.54 -11.99 -10.49
CA SER A 4 -7.02 -11.13 -11.56
C SER A 4 -7.63 -11.44 -12.93
N LYS A 5 -7.92 -12.72 -13.20
CA LYS A 5 -8.60 -13.13 -14.45
C LYS A 5 -10.08 -12.72 -14.47
N ILE A 6 -10.73 -12.69 -13.31
CA ILE A 6 -12.12 -12.24 -13.17
C ILE A 6 -12.19 -10.72 -13.39
N GLN A 7 -11.25 -9.96 -12.83
CA GLN A 7 -11.20 -8.52 -12.99
C GLN A 7 -10.83 -8.10 -14.42
N LEU A 8 -9.93 -8.83 -15.07
CA LEU A 8 -9.60 -8.65 -16.48
C LEU A 8 -10.79 -8.95 -17.40
N MET A 9 -11.62 -9.95 -17.07
CA MET A 9 -12.82 -10.29 -17.84
C MET A 9 -13.94 -9.25 -17.66
N ILE A 10 -14.14 -8.74 -16.45
CA ILE A 10 -15.09 -7.64 -16.15
C ILE A 10 -14.67 -6.36 -16.89
N GLN A 11 -13.38 -6.06 -16.91
CA GLN A 11 -12.85 -4.87 -17.58
C GLN A 11 -12.96 -4.96 -19.11
N MET A 12 -12.81 -6.17 -19.69
CA MET A 12 -12.98 -6.39 -21.13
C MET A 12 -14.44 -6.26 -21.59
N GLN A 13 -15.41 -6.65 -20.75
CA GLN A 13 -16.84 -6.44 -21.03
C GLN A 13 -17.26 -4.97 -20.92
N ALA A 14 -16.69 -4.22 -19.96
CA ALA A 14 -16.97 -2.79 -19.81
C ALA A 14 -16.50 -1.96 -21.02
N MET A 15 -15.40 -2.34 -21.68
CA MET A 15 -14.92 -1.67 -22.89
C MET A 15 -15.73 -1.99 -24.15
N SER A 16 -16.42 -3.13 -24.22
CA SER A 16 -17.30 -3.48 -25.35
C SER A 16 -18.57 -2.61 -25.41
N MET A 17 -18.94 -1.96 -24.29
CA MET A 17 -20.17 -1.15 -24.20
C MET A 17 -20.01 0.33 -24.61
N LEU A 18 -18.79 0.82 -24.87
CA LEU A 18 -18.57 2.22 -25.27
C LEU A 18 -18.53 2.43 -26.79
N GLY A 19 -18.75 1.37 -27.57
CA GLY A 19 -18.54 1.35 -29.02
C GLY A 19 -19.79 1.26 -29.89
N ASN A 20 -20.99 1.68 -29.46
CA ASN A 20 -22.15 1.69 -30.37
C ASN A 20 -23.19 2.77 -30.05
N ARG A 21 -22.98 3.98 -30.57
CA ARG A 21 -24.03 5.01 -30.69
C ARG A 21 -24.40 5.15 -32.17
N ASN A 22 -25.49 4.52 -32.61
CA ASN A 22 -26.51 5.19 -33.42
C ASN A 22 -27.72 4.31 -33.83
N SER A 23 -28.87 5.00 -33.84
CA SER A 23 -30.13 4.78 -34.58
C SER A 23 -31.25 3.90 -33.99
N ASN A 24 -32.37 4.60 -33.74
CA ASN A 24 -33.80 4.28 -33.94
C ASN A 24 -34.46 3.04 -33.30
N THR A 25 -35.34 3.35 -32.33
CA THR A 25 -36.72 2.88 -32.06
C THR A 25 -37.25 1.63 -32.80
N PHE A 26 -37.63 0.57 -32.05
CA PHE A 26 -39.02 0.15 -31.74
C PHE A 26 -39.10 -1.30 -31.20
N SER A 27 -39.81 -1.48 -30.09
CA SER A 27 -40.57 -2.66 -29.61
C SER A 27 -39.89 -4.04 -29.43
N GLY A 28 -39.96 -4.52 -28.18
CA GLY A 28 -40.36 -5.91 -27.90
C GLY A 28 -39.34 -6.79 -27.17
N GLY A 29 -39.67 -7.14 -25.92
CA GLY A 29 -39.48 -8.50 -25.39
C GLY A 29 -38.13 -8.86 -24.77
N MET A 30 -38.18 -9.09 -23.44
CA MET A 30 -37.36 -10.04 -22.66
C MET A 30 -35.83 -9.97 -22.79
N GLN A 31 -35.19 -9.42 -21.76
CA GLN A 31 -34.15 -10.09 -20.96
C GLN A 31 -33.53 -9.07 -19.99
N ASP A 32 -34.26 -8.77 -18.91
CA ASP A 32 -33.72 -8.05 -17.74
C ASP A 32 -34.03 -8.90 -16.50
N MET A 33 -33.07 -9.74 -16.14
CA MET A 33 -32.98 -10.61 -14.94
C MET A 33 -31.68 -11.42 -15.17
N THR A 34 -30.61 -11.41 -14.38
CA THR A 34 -30.50 -11.36 -12.91
C THR A 34 -29.03 -11.20 -12.51
N PHE A 35 -28.68 -10.15 -11.77
CA PHE A 35 -27.57 -10.20 -10.81
C PHE A 35 -28.06 -9.81 -9.42
N GLN A 36 -28.97 -8.83 -9.36
CA GLN A 36 -29.70 -8.47 -8.15
C GLN A 36 -30.52 -9.64 -7.56
N SER A 37 -31.14 -10.48 -8.39
CA SER A 37 -31.91 -11.64 -7.90
C SER A 37 -31.03 -12.78 -7.35
N LEU A 38 -29.77 -12.88 -7.79
CA LEU A 38 -28.83 -13.86 -7.25
C LEU A 38 -28.21 -13.38 -5.92
N LEU A 39 -28.04 -12.06 -5.78
CA LEU A 39 -27.53 -11.45 -4.55
C LEU A 39 -28.56 -11.52 -3.39
N ASN A 40 -29.86 -11.42 -3.69
CA ASN A 40 -30.91 -11.61 -2.69
C ASN A 40 -31.08 -13.08 -2.24
N ALA A 41 -30.79 -14.07 -3.09
CA ALA A 41 -30.91 -15.48 -2.73
C ALA A 41 -29.76 -15.98 -1.82
N ALA A 42 -28.60 -15.31 -1.83
CA ALA A 42 -27.43 -15.72 -1.05
C ALA A 42 -27.38 -15.14 0.38
N MET A 43 -28.27 -14.20 0.71
CA MET A 43 -28.25 -13.49 2.00
C MET A 43 -29.30 -13.98 3.01
N GLU A 44 -30.13 -14.97 2.66
CA GLU A 44 -31.22 -15.49 3.51
C GLU A 44 -30.91 -16.81 4.27
N GLN A 45 -29.71 -17.38 4.16
CA GLN A 45 -29.43 -18.72 4.72
C GLN A 45 -28.79 -18.76 6.11
N SER A 46 -28.72 -17.63 6.81
CA SER A 46 -28.24 -17.57 8.18
C SER A 46 -29.31 -16.97 9.08
N PHE A 47 -30.33 -17.74 9.47
CA PHE A 47 -31.03 -17.68 10.77
C PHE A 47 -32.25 -18.64 10.73
N ARG A 48 -32.46 -19.36 11.85
CA ARG A 48 -33.55 -20.32 12.20
C ARG A 48 -33.17 -21.79 11.92
N ALA A 49 -33.16 -22.72 12.87
CA ALA A 49 -34.14 -22.93 13.93
C ALA A 49 -33.59 -23.68 15.17
N SER A 50 -34.38 -23.64 16.25
CA SER A 50 -34.07 -24.10 17.62
C SER A 50 -34.85 -25.38 18.02
N GLY A 51 -34.17 -26.39 18.61
CA GLY A 51 -34.57 -27.38 19.66
C GLY A 51 -35.78 -28.35 19.50
N PRO A 52 -36.09 -29.25 20.47
CA PRO A 52 -35.24 -30.13 21.32
C PRO A 52 -35.73 -31.62 21.38
N SER A 53 -34.89 -32.63 21.73
CA SER A 53 -35.27 -33.89 22.48
C SER A 53 -34.13 -34.93 22.71
N VAL A 54 -33.80 -35.13 24.01
CA VAL A 54 -33.34 -36.27 24.87
C VAL A 54 -32.74 -37.61 24.28
N PRO A 55 -31.77 -38.29 24.97
CA PRO A 55 -30.81 -39.28 24.41
C PRO A 55 -30.97 -40.76 24.89
N PRO A 56 -30.08 -41.69 24.45
CA PRO A 56 -29.68 -42.88 25.23
C PRO A 56 -28.13 -43.11 25.32
N PRO A 57 -27.61 -44.10 26.09
CA PRO A 57 -26.49 -43.87 27.01
C PRO A 57 -25.13 -44.52 26.67
N LEU A 58 -24.11 -43.99 27.37
CA LEU A 58 -22.84 -44.53 27.88
C LEU A 58 -22.25 -45.82 27.27
N SER A 59 -21.02 -45.71 26.75
CA SER A 59 -20.01 -46.77 26.80
C SER A 59 -18.60 -46.20 26.92
N THR A 60 -17.91 -46.73 27.91
CA THR A 60 -16.56 -46.46 28.44
C THR A 60 -15.45 -46.81 27.45
N GLN A 61 -14.37 -46.01 27.38
CA GLN A 61 -12.97 -46.46 27.48
C GLN A 61 -12.04 -45.27 27.88
N PRO A 62 -11.11 -45.45 28.84
CA PRO A 62 -10.02 -44.52 29.12
C PRO A 62 -8.72 -44.93 28.39
N VAL A 63 -7.67 -44.09 28.52
CA VAL A 63 -6.26 -44.21 28.06
C VAL A 63 -5.95 -43.46 26.75
N SER A 64 -4.93 -42.61 26.59
CA SER A 64 -3.69 -42.37 27.34
C SER A 64 -3.27 -40.90 27.32
N SER A 65 -2.68 -40.48 28.43
CA SER A 65 -1.66 -39.44 28.63
C SER A 65 -0.78 -39.10 27.43
N HIS A 66 -0.44 -37.82 27.21
CA HIS A 66 0.94 -37.34 27.01
C HIS A 66 1.04 -35.85 27.38
N MET A 67 1.82 -35.58 28.44
CA MET A 67 2.37 -34.27 28.81
C MET A 67 3.40 -33.82 27.77
N ALA A 68 3.39 -32.54 27.43
CA ALA A 68 4.58 -31.77 27.01
C ALA A 68 4.32 -30.31 27.40
N GLN A 69 4.66 -29.94 28.64
CA GLN A 69 5.90 -29.23 28.98
C GLN A 69 6.05 -27.89 28.24
N GLN A 70 5.67 -26.87 29.00
CA GLN A 70 6.03 -25.47 28.85
C GLN A 70 7.55 -25.31 28.94
N VAL A 71 8.11 -24.54 28.01
CA VAL A 71 9.41 -23.87 28.19
C VAL A 71 9.12 -22.37 28.17
N PRO A 72 9.44 -21.62 29.25
CA PRO A 72 9.37 -20.17 29.23
C PRO A 72 10.61 -19.63 28.52
N VAL A 73 10.41 -19.12 27.30
CA VAL A 73 11.39 -18.26 26.64
C VAL A 73 11.50 -16.95 27.43
N PRO A 74 12.71 -16.48 27.79
CA PRO A 74 12.89 -15.15 28.33
C PRO A 74 12.45 -14.13 27.29
N VAL A 75 11.39 -13.39 27.59
CA VAL A 75 10.98 -12.20 26.83
C VAL A 75 12.04 -11.14 27.10
N GLU A 76 13.09 -11.11 26.27
CA GLU A 76 13.93 -9.92 26.16
C GLU A 76 13.01 -8.77 25.74
N LYS A 77 12.91 -7.77 26.61
CA LYS A 77 12.27 -6.49 26.35
C LYS A 77 12.74 -5.98 24.99
N SER A 78 11.88 -6.07 24.00
CA SER A 78 11.98 -5.28 22.77
C SER A 78 11.97 -3.82 23.21
N GLN A 79 13.13 -3.18 23.15
CA GLN A 79 13.23 -1.75 23.34
C GLN A 79 12.61 -1.06 22.12
N GLU A 80 11.29 -0.92 22.13
CA GLU A 80 10.55 0.06 21.32
C GLU A 80 10.87 1.46 21.86
N GLY A 81 12.07 1.94 21.53
CA GLY A 81 12.48 3.32 21.72
C GLY A 81 12.80 3.91 20.37
N ASN A 82 11.99 4.86 19.92
CA ASN A 82 12.08 5.59 18.65
C ASN A 82 13.48 6.20 18.43
N ASN A 83 14.39 5.44 17.82
CA ASN A 83 15.70 5.91 17.38
C ASN A 83 15.60 6.44 15.94
N ILE A 84 14.84 7.53 15.73
CA ILE A 84 14.87 8.29 14.47
C ILE A 84 16.30 8.79 14.18
N ALA A 85 17.16 8.86 15.21
CA ALA A 85 18.54 9.30 15.10
C ALA A 85 19.49 8.33 14.36
N ASN A 86 19.14 7.05 14.16
CA ASN A 86 20.05 6.04 13.58
C ASN A 86 19.38 5.15 12.52
N VAL A 87 18.53 5.72 11.66
CA VAL A 87 17.94 4.97 10.53
C VAL A 87 19.01 4.77 9.44
N THR A 88 19.82 3.72 9.54
CA THR A 88 20.78 3.34 8.49
C THR A 88 20.23 2.23 7.61
N SER A 89 20.75 2.11 6.40
CA SER A 89 20.38 1.03 5.47
C SER A 89 21.05 -0.30 5.82
N GLY A 90 22.11 -0.28 6.65
CA GLY A 90 23.02 -1.41 6.82
C GLY A 90 23.98 -1.60 5.64
N ASN A 91 23.92 -0.73 4.63
CA ASN A 91 24.80 -0.69 3.48
C ASN A 91 25.50 0.67 3.41
N ALA A 92 26.81 0.69 3.62
CA ALA A 92 27.60 1.93 3.65
C ALA A 92 27.52 2.73 2.34
N ASP A 93 27.41 2.07 1.19
CA ASP A 93 27.33 2.74 -0.11
C ASP A 93 26.00 3.48 -0.25
N VAL A 94 24.89 2.82 0.11
CA VAL A 94 23.56 3.46 0.10
C VAL A 94 23.51 4.61 1.10
N ASP A 95 24.08 4.44 2.30
CA ASP A 95 24.12 5.50 3.31
C ASP A 95 24.92 6.73 2.83
N GLN A 96 26.04 6.53 2.13
CA GLN A 96 26.81 7.61 1.52
C GLN A 96 26.06 8.30 0.38
N LEU A 97 25.34 7.54 -0.45
CA LEU A 97 24.51 8.10 -1.52
C LEU A 97 23.35 8.93 -0.97
N ILE A 98 22.72 8.50 0.13
CA ILE A 98 21.68 9.26 0.82
C ILE A 98 22.24 10.60 1.30
N LYS A 99 23.40 10.57 1.99
CA LYS A 99 24.07 11.80 2.44
C LYS A 99 24.40 12.72 1.27
N LYS A 100 24.97 12.19 0.19
CA LYS A 100 25.31 12.95 -1.02
C LYS A 100 24.08 13.60 -1.67
N ALA A 101 22.96 12.89 -1.75
CA ALA A 101 21.71 13.42 -2.30
C ALA A 101 21.10 14.50 -1.38
N SER A 102 21.08 14.26 -0.07
CA SER A 102 20.64 15.21 0.96
C SER A 102 21.41 16.53 0.86
N GLU A 103 22.75 16.47 0.83
CA GLU A 103 23.60 17.66 0.71
C GLU A 103 23.40 18.40 -0.62
N ARG A 104 23.26 17.66 -1.73
CA ARG A 104 23.08 18.26 -3.05
C ARG A 104 21.79 19.07 -3.16
N TYR A 105 20.70 18.60 -2.58
CA TYR A 105 19.37 19.21 -2.73
C TYR A 105 18.90 19.98 -1.49
N GLY A 106 19.71 20.04 -0.42
CA GLY A 106 19.35 20.78 0.79
C GLY A 106 18.12 20.20 1.49
N VAL A 107 18.00 18.87 1.51
CA VAL A 107 16.93 18.16 2.24
C VAL A 107 17.55 17.49 3.45
N ASP A 108 16.90 17.55 4.62
CA ASP A 108 17.39 16.91 5.83
C ASP A 108 17.67 15.41 5.62
N GLU A 109 18.88 14.97 5.98
CA GLU A 109 19.33 13.59 5.74
C GLU A 109 18.44 12.56 6.45
N LYS A 110 17.90 12.89 7.64
CA LYS A 110 17.01 11.99 8.36
C LYS A 110 15.67 11.87 7.64
N LEU A 111 15.15 12.96 7.09
CA LEU A 111 13.94 12.92 6.27
C LEU A 111 14.13 12.03 5.04
N VAL A 112 15.24 12.18 4.30
CA VAL A 112 15.54 11.32 3.14
C VAL A 112 15.61 9.85 3.56
N ARG A 113 16.32 9.54 4.65
CA ARG A 113 16.38 8.17 5.21
C ARG A 113 15.01 7.61 5.55
N SER A 114 14.16 8.40 6.22
CA SER A 114 12.82 7.97 6.60
C SER A 114 11.95 7.70 5.36
N VAL A 115 12.06 8.51 4.31
CA VAL A 115 11.37 8.26 3.03
C VAL A 115 11.87 6.96 2.40
N VAL A 116 13.18 6.77 2.23
CA VAL A 116 13.73 5.52 1.64
C VAL A 116 13.33 4.29 2.45
N LYS A 117 13.35 4.38 3.79
CA LYS A 117 12.89 3.31 4.68
C LYS A 117 11.40 3.04 4.49
N ALA A 118 10.60 4.09 4.32
CA ALA A 118 9.16 3.97 4.16
C ALA A 118 8.77 3.32 2.83
N GLU A 119 9.46 3.70 1.76
CA GLU A 119 9.20 3.32 0.37
C GLU A 119 9.67 1.89 0.05
N SER A 120 10.93 1.57 0.34
CA SER A 120 11.52 0.30 -0.12
C SER A 120 12.20 -0.50 0.98
N ASN A 121 12.23 0.02 2.20
CA ASN A 121 13.03 -0.55 3.28
C ASN A 121 14.52 -0.69 2.90
N PHE A 122 15.04 0.26 2.10
CA PHE A 122 16.40 0.28 1.53
C PHE A 122 16.72 -0.79 0.48
N ASP A 123 15.71 -1.47 -0.08
CA ASP A 123 15.91 -2.37 -1.21
C ASP A 123 15.76 -1.60 -2.53
N ALA A 124 16.83 -1.58 -3.34
CA ALA A 124 16.89 -0.87 -4.62
C ALA A 124 16.17 -1.59 -5.76
N ARG A 125 15.70 -2.84 -5.56
CA ARG A 125 15.07 -3.66 -6.60
C ARG A 125 13.56 -3.77 -6.45
N VAL A 126 12.96 -3.05 -5.49
CA VAL A 126 11.53 -3.09 -5.21
C VAL A 126 10.74 -2.49 -6.37
N VAL A 127 9.66 -3.17 -6.74
CA VAL A 127 8.64 -2.68 -7.66
C VAL A 127 7.28 -2.79 -6.98
N SER A 128 6.55 -1.69 -6.87
CA SER A 128 5.19 -1.72 -6.33
C SER A 128 4.18 -2.30 -7.34
N HIS A 129 3.00 -2.66 -6.87
CA HIS A 129 1.89 -3.09 -7.74
C HIS A 129 1.47 -2.02 -8.77
N ALA A 130 1.69 -0.74 -8.45
CA ALA A 130 1.41 0.38 -9.34
C ALA A 130 2.59 0.70 -10.29
N GLY A 131 3.74 0.04 -10.12
CA GLY A 131 4.93 0.21 -10.95
C GLY A 131 5.94 1.22 -10.42
N ALA A 132 5.85 1.64 -9.17
CA ALA A 132 6.87 2.47 -8.53
C ALA A 132 8.17 1.68 -8.32
N GLN A 133 9.34 2.29 -8.53
CA GLN A 133 10.61 1.57 -8.66
C GLN A 133 11.73 2.12 -7.76
N GLY A 134 12.53 1.20 -7.21
CA GLY A 134 13.77 1.49 -6.52
C GLY A 134 13.63 2.04 -5.11
N LEU A 135 14.72 2.62 -4.61
CA LEU A 135 14.88 3.04 -3.21
C LEU A 135 13.82 4.05 -2.72
N MET A 136 13.48 5.02 -3.56
CA MET A 136 12.52 6.08 -3.28
C MET A 136 11.21 5.90 -4.06
N GLN A 137 10.98 4.69 -4.61
CA GLN A 137 9.76 4.28 -5.30
C GLN A 137 9.25 5.34 -6.30
N LEU A 138 10.11 5.69 -7.27
CA LEU A 138 9.72 6.63 -8.31
C LEU A 138 8.75 5.96 -9.29
N MET A 139 7.63 6.62 -9.59
CA MET A 139 6.77 6.23 -10.71
C MET A 139 7.51 6.46 -12.04
N PRO A 140 7.29 5.63 -13.08
CA PRO A 140 8.06 5.73 -14.33
C PRO A 140 8.03 7.11 -14.99
N ALA A 141 6.85 7.74 -15.06
CA ALA A 141 6.71 9.09 -15.61
C ALA A 141 7.46 10.15 -14.77
N THR A 142 7.50 9.99 -13.44
CA THR A 142 8.24 10.86 -12.54
C THR A 142 9.74 10.67 -12.72
N ALA A 143 10.21 9.42 -12.82
CA ALA A 143 11.61 9.11 -13.07
C ALA A 143 12.10 9.74 -14.39
N GLU A 144 11.33 9.60 -15.47
CA GLU A 144 11.61 10.22 -16.77
C GLU A 144 11.70 11.74 -16.66
N GLY A 145 10.72 12.40 -16.02
CA GLY A 145 10.72 13.85 -15.82
C GLY A 145 11.89 14.38 -14.97
N LEU A 146 12.50 13.51 -14.16
CA LEU A 146 13.65 13.85 -13.32
C LEU A 146 15.00 13.55 -14.00
N GLY A 147 14.99 12.89 -15.17
CA GLY A 147 16.19 12.45 -15.88
C GLY A 147 16.79 11.15 -15.33
N VAL A 148 16.02 10.34 -14.61
CA VAL A 148 16.43 9.02 -14.11
C VAL A 148 16.26 8.01 -15.26
N THR A 149 17.36 7.47 -15.74
CA THR A 149 17.36 6.50 -16.86
C THR A 149 17.28 5.06 -16.40
N ASP A 150 17.83 4.76 -15.22
CA ASP A 150 17.69 3.48 -14.54
C ASP A 150 17.18 3.73 -13.10
N PRO A 151 15.90 3.45 -12.81
CA PRO A 151 15.34 3.64 -11.48
C PRO A 151 15.77 2.56 -10.48
N PHE A 152 16.45 1.50 -10.91
CA PHE A 152 17.03 0.47 -10.02
C PHE A 152 18.49 0.77 -9.66
N ASP A 153 19.14 1.71 -10.35
CA ASP A 153 20.43 2.23 -9.94
C ASP A 153 20.27 3.09 -8.67
N PRO A 154 20.91 2.72 -7.54
CA PRO A 154 20.72 3.43 -6.27
C PRO A 154 21.04 4.92 -6.33
N GLU A 155 22.10 5.30 -7.05
CA GLU A 155 22.53 6.70 -7.14
C GLU A 155 21.51 7.52 -7.93
N GLN A 156 21.12 7.07 -9.12
CA GLN A 156 20.11 7.76 -9.93
C GLN A 156 18.78 7.88 -9.20
N ASN A 157 18.32 6.80 -8.56
CA ASN A 157 17.04 6.79 -7.84
C ASN A 157 17.06 7.75 -6.63
N LEU A 158 18.10 7.72 -5.81
CA LEU A 158 18.25 8.64 -4.67
C LEU A 158 18.38 10.09 -5.11
N MET A 159 19.15 10.35 -6.17
CA MET A 159 19.30 11.69 -6.71
C MET A 159 17.98 12.24 -7.28
N GLY A 160 17.24 11.41 -8.03
CA GLY A 160 15.94 11.78 -8.57
C GLY A 160 14.90 11.96 -7.47
N GLY A 161 14.74 10.99 -6.58
CA GLY A 161 13.76 11.03 -5.50
C GLY A 161 14.01 12.16 -4.51
N THR A 162 15.26 12.43 -4.14
CA THR A 162 15.58 13.56 -3.24
C THR A 162 15.32 14.90 -3.92
N LYS A 163 15.62 15.02 -5.23
CA LYS A 163 15.24 16.20 -6.02
C LYS A 163 13.73 16.40 -6.04
N TYR A 164 12.95 15.35 -6.25
CA TYR A 164 11.50 15.41 -6.25
C TYR A 164 10.94 15.78 -4.87
N LEU A 165 11.52 15.24 -3.79
CA LEU A 165 11.17 15.61 -2.42
C LEU A 165 11.45 17.10 -2.14
N ARG A 166 12.60 17.63 -2.60
CA ARG A 166 12.90 19.06 -2.52
C ARG A 166 11.86 19.91 -3.27
N GLN A 167 11.46 19.49 -4.47
CA GLN A 167 10.40 20.17 -5.23
C GLN A 167 9.06 20.19 -4.47
N MET A 168 8.72 19.13 -3.75
CA MET A 168 7.52 19.10 -2.91
C MET A 168 7.67 20.04 -1.71
N LEU A 169 8.81 20.05 -1.03
CA LEU A 169 9.08 20.99 0.06
C LEU A 169 9.01 22.45 -0.42
N ASP A 170 9.57 22.77 -1.58
CA ASP A 170 9.50 24.10 -2.20
C ASP A 170 8.06 24.50 -2.53
N ARG A 171 7.26 23.57 -3.07
CA ARG A 171 5.87 23.84 -3.46
C ARG A 171 4.97 24.17 -2.26
N TYR A 172 5.25 23.58 -1.10
CA TYR A 172 4.43 23.73 0.10
C TYR A 172 5.14 24.49 1.22
N ASP A 173 6.01 25.45 0.88
CA ASP A 173 6.66 26.38 1.83
C ASP A 173 7.37 25.67 3.01
N ASP A 174 8.14 24.61 2.70
CA ASP A 174 8.81 23.73 3.67
C ASP A 174 7.88 23.06 4.68
N ASN A 175 6.57 22.99 4.41
CA ASN A 175 5.64 22.18 5.17
C ASN A 175 5.86 20.69 4.86
N THR A 176 6.68 20.04 5.70
CA THR A 176 7.05 18.63 5.55
C THR A 176 5.84 17.69 5.45
N GLU A 177 4.74 17.97 6.16
CA GLU A 177 3.56 17.11 6.14
C GLU A 177 2.85 17.14 4.78
N LEU A 178 2.66 18.33 4.21
CA LEU A 178 2.11 18.50 2.86
C LEU A 178 3.05 18.00 1.78
N ALA A 179 4.37 18.21 1.95
CA ALA A 179 5.36 17.70 1.02
C ALA A 179 5.37 16.16 0.97
N LEU A 180 5.29 15.48 2.11
CA LEU A 180 5.17 14.02 2.18
C LEU A 180 3.84 13.53 1.61
N ALA A 181 2.74 14.25 1.88
CA ALA A 181 1.44 13.94 1.28
C ALA A 181 1.51 14.01 -0.25
N ALA A 182 2.14 15.05 -0.79
CA ALA A 182 2.28 15.25 -2.22
C ALA A 182 3.28 14.28 -2.87
N TYR A 183 4.32 13.87 -2.14
CA TYR A 183 5.25 12.85 -2.59
C TYR A 183 4.53 11.51 -2.82
N ASN A 184 3.68 11.10 -1.87
CA ASN A 184 2.97 9.82 -1.92
C ASN A 184 1.70 9.86 -2.79
N ALA A 185 0.84 10.88 -2.62
CA ALA A 185 -0.46 10.97 -3.31
C ALA A 185 -0.41 11.79 -4.60
N GLY A 186 0.71 12.48 -4.88
CA GLY A 186 0.83 13.45 -5.95
C GLY A 186 0.35 14.85 -5.55
N PRO A 187 1.02 15.93 -6.00
CA PRO A 187 0.71 17.29 -5.61
C PRO A 187 -0.69 17.73 -6.03
N GLY A 188 -1.20 17.25 -7.17
CA GLY A 188 -2.56 17.60 -7.61
C GLY A 188 -3.65 17.12 -6.65
N ASN A 189 -3.43 16.05 -5.88
CA ASN A 189 -4.36 15.64 -4.83
C ASN A 189 -4.27 16.57 -3.62
N VAL A 190 -3.06 16.95 -3.19
CA VAL A 190 -2.90 17.89 -2.08
C VAL A 190 -3.53 19.25 -2.41
N ASP A 191 -3.31 19.77 -3.61
CA ASP A 191 -3.94 21.01 -4.07
C ASP A 191 -5.47 20.89 -4.12
N LYS A 192 -6.00 19.77 -4.61
CA LYS A 192 -7.44 19.53 -4.72
C LYS A 192 -8.13 19.48 -3.35
N TYR A 193 -7.47 18.91 -2.34
CA TYR A 193 -8.00 18.77 -0.99
C TYR A 193 -7.60 19.93 -0.08
N ASP A 194 -6.81 20.89 -0.57
CA ASP A 194 -6.25 22.01 0.21
C ASP A 194 -5.55 21.54 1.50
N GLY A 195 -4.82 20.43 1.38
CA GLY A 195 -4.21 19.76 2.52
C GLY A 195 -3.95 18.27 2.29
N VAL A 196 -3.72 17.54 3.38
CA VAL A 196 -3.51 16.08 3.31
C VAL A 196 -4.79 15.41 2.80
N PRO A 197 -4.75 14.68 1.67
CA PRO A 197 -5.95 14.02 1.14
C PRO A 197 -6.46 12.95 2.12
N PRO A 198 -7.77 12.63 2.12
CA PRO A 198 -8.38 11.63 2.99
C PRO A 198 -8.08 10.19 2.53
N PHE A 199 -6.85 9.94 2.08
CA PHE A 199 -6.36 8.63 1.68
C PHE A 199 -5.67 7.98 2.86
N ARG A 200 -6.21 6.85 3.34
CA ARG A 200 -5.68 6.14 4.49
C ARG A 200 -4.21 5.77 4.32
N GLU A 201 -3.81 5.40 3.10
CA GLU A 201 -2.41 5.10 2.77
C GLU A 201 -1.50 6.32 2.99
N THR A 202 -1.87 7.48 2.47
CA THR A 202 -1.10 8.72 2.61
C THR A 202 -1.00 9.19 4.07
N GLN A 203 -2.08 9.11 4.83
CA GLN A 203 -2.07 9.45 6.25
C GLN A 203 -1.12 8.52 7.03
N ASN A 204 -1.21 7.21 6.79
CA ASN A 204 -0.32 6.23 7.41
C ASN A 204 1.15 6.46 7.01
N TYR A 205 1.40 6.82 5.75
CA TYR A 205 2.73 7.13 5.24
C TYR A 205 3.37 8.31 6.00
N ILE A 206 2.62 9.40 6.19
CA ILE A 206 3.06 10.57 6.96
C ILE A 206 3.34 10.19 8.41
N THR A 207 2.42 9.48 9.07
CA THR A 207 2.58 9.00 10.45
C THR A 207 3.85 8.16 10.59
N LYS A 208 4.10 7.24 9.66
CA LYS A 208 5.29 6.36 9.65
C LYS A 208 6.60 7.17 9.57
N ILE A 209 6.63 8.25 8.78
CA ILE A 209 7.84 9.05 8.57
C ILE A 209 8.07 10.05 9.71
N LEU A 210 7.00 10.71 10.18
CA LEU A 210 7.10 11.73 11.23
C LEU A 210 7.09 11.15 12.66
N GLY A 211 6.86 9.85 12.81
CA GLY A 211 6.84 9.18 14.12
C GLY A 211 5.67 9.60 14.99
N ARG A 212 4.56 10.06 14.38
CA ARG A 212 3.34 10.50 15.09
C ARG A 212 2.34 9.34 15.14
N ALA A 213 2.59 8.40 16.06
CA ALA A 213 1.63 7.33 16.39
C ALA A 213 0.61 7.81 17.41
#